data_AF-A0A968MIG1-F1
#
_entry.id   AF-A0A968MIG1-F1
#
_cell.length_a   1.000
_cell.length_b   1.000
_cell.length_c   1.000
_cell.angle_alpha   90.00
_cell.angle_beta   90.00
_cell.angle_gamma   90.00
#
_symmetry.space_group_name_H-M   'P 1'
#
loop_
_entity.id
_entity.type
_entity.pdbx_description
1 polymer ?
#
loop_
_entity_poly.entity_id
_entity_poly.type
_entity_poly.pdbx_seq_one_letter_code
_entity_poly.pdbx_strand_id
1 'polypeptide(L)'
;MCFVSEGSRNGQAVPLRFIEVHTVDCKCGKVTKFEMLGIEGKGIMCNPAGQASYLENHNTELNISMGLCVGHDMVFNQKSNAPVSVLLVKDRITKHNTIESIKHLGDST
;
A
#
# COMPACT_ATOMS: atom_id res chain seq x y z
N MET A 1 1.20 1.11 -4.23
CA MET A 1 0.96 2.54 -4.48
C MET A 1 0.13 3.01 -3.32
N CYS A 2 0.82 3.32 -2.23
CA CYS A 2 0.26 4.08 -1.11
C CYS A 2 0.32 5.55 -1.50
N PHE A 3 -0.80 6.25 -1.32
CA PHE A 3 -0.92 7.68 -1.51
C PHE A 3 -1.29 8.29 -0.18
N VAL A 4 -0.33 8.75 0.62
CA VAL A 4 -0.63 9.94 1.42
C VAL A 4 -0.62 11.11 0.42
N SER A 5 -1.43 12.15 0.63
CA SER A 5 -1.51 13.39 -0.18
C SER A 5 -0.68 14.50 0.49
N GLU A 6 0.15 15.32 -0.18
CA GLU A 6 0.19 15.67 -1.61
C GLU A 6 1.55 15.62 -2.40
N GLY A 7 1.70 14.64 -3.33
CA GLY A 7 2.62 14.51 -4.51
C GLY A 7 4.13 14.19 -4.32
N SER A 8 4.89 13.61 -5.26
CA SER A 8 4.64 12.87 -6.52
C SER A 8 5.95 12.20 -6.98
N ARG A 9 5.85 10.96 -7.48
CA ARG A 9 6.92 10.16 -8.14
C ARG A 9 7.99 9.67 -7.18
N ASN A 10 8.29 8.37 -7.26
CA ASN A 10 9.37 7.69 -6.54
C ASN A 10 10.59 8.62 -6.41
N GLY A 11 10.77 9.20 -5.22
CA GLY A 11 11.92 10.03 -4.87
C GLY A 11 11.74 11.56 -4.83
N GLN A 12 10.56 12.17 -5.01
CA GLN A 12 10.40 13.63 -4.83
C GLN A 12 9.10 14.05 -4.12
N ALA A 13 9.23 14.76 -3.01
CA ALA A 13 8.14 15.48 -2.34
C ALA A 13 7.64 16.60 -3.26
N VAL A 14 6.32 16.68 -3.46
CA VAL A 14 5.67 17.83 -4.10
C VAL A 14 5.05 18.66 -2.98
N PRO A 15 5.20 19.98 -3.01
CA PRO A 15 4.52 20.83 -2.06
C PRO A 15 3.11 21.13 -2.57
N LEU A 16 2.09 20.68 -1.84
CA LEU A 16 0.78 21.36 -1.86
C LEU A 16 0.62 22.09 -0.53
N ARG A 17 -0.22 23.13 -0.54
CA ARG A 17 -0.03 24.40 0.22
C ARG A 17 0.17 24.26 1.74
N PHE A 18 -0.16 23.10 2.33
CA PHE A 18 0.03 22.77 3.75
C PHE A 18 0.35 21.29 4.04
N ILE A 19 0.63 20.45 3.03
CA ILE A 19 0.80 19.00 3.22
C ILE A 19 2.00 18.47 2.39
N GLU A 20 2.88 17.71 3.03
CA GLU A 20 4.01 17.01 2.40
C GLU A 20 3.66 15.55 2.13
N VAL A 21 4.18 15.00 1.01
CA VAL A 21 3.99 13.57 0.69
C VAL A 21 5.18 12.74 0.37
N HIS A 22 5.05 11.54 0.91
CA HIS A 22 5.87 10.40 0.62
C HIS A 22 5.01 9.33 -0.04
N THR A 23 5.35 9.02 -1.28
CA THR A 23 4.76 7.89 -2.00
C THR A 23 5.63 6.67 -1.86
N VAL A 24 5.02 5.52 -1.60
CA VAL A 24 5.73 4.25 -1.62
C VAL A 24 4.98 3.23 -2.49
N ASP A 25 5.75 2.50 -3.30
CA ASP A 25 5.24 1.45 -4.16
C ASP A 25 5.84 0.08 -3.80
N CYS A 26 5.41 -0.95 -4.54
CA CYS A 26 5.83 -2.32 -4.32
C CYS A 26 7.32 -2.59 -4.57
N LYS A 27 8.04 -1.66 -5.19
CA LYS A 27 9.48 -1.77 -5.45
C LYS A 27 10.31 -1.38 -4.23
N CYS A 28 9.74 -0.61 -3.30
CA CYS A 28 10.42 -0.23 -2.06
C CYS A 28 10.60 -1.46 -1.16
N GLY A 29 11.84 -1.66 -0.70
CA GLY A 29 12.19 -2.74 0.22
C GLY A 29 11.93 -4.15 -0.33
N LYS A 30 11.81 -4.30 -1.66
CA LYS A 30 11.48 -5.57 -2.32
C LYS A 30 12.35 -6.71 -1.79
N VAL A 31 11.71 -7.84 -1.49
CA VAL A 31 12.40 -9.05 -1.04
C VAL A 31 12.30 -10.10 -2.14
N THR A 32 13.33 -10.90 -2.27
CA THR A 32 13.27 -12.07 -3.15
C THR A 32 12.32 -13.09 -2.52
N LYS A 33 11.57 -13.81 -3.36
CA LYS A 33 10.79 -14.94 -2.85
C LYS A 33 11.69 -16.01 -2.25
N PHE A 34 12.94 -16.09 -2.69
CA PHE A 34 13.92 -17.00 -2.11
C PHE A 34 14.21 -16.69 -0.63
N GLU A 35 14.38 -15.42 -0.27
CA GLU A 35 14.59 -15.01 1.13
C GLU A 35 13.39 -15.34 2.04
N MET A 36 12.17 -15.36 1.48
CA MET A 36 10.94 -15.59 2.25
C MET A 36 10.44 -17.03 2.23
N LEU A 37 10.64 -17.76 1.12
CA LEU A 37 10.07 -19.07 0.84
C LEU A 37 11.14 -20.14 0.57
N GLY A 38 12.43 -19.79 0.62
CA GLY A 38 13.55 -20.69 0.35
C GLY A 38 13.68 -21.07 -1.13
N ILE A 39 14.26 -22.24 -1.38
CA ILE A 39 14.63 -22.78 -2.71
C ILE A 39 13.48 -22.81 -3.74
N GLU A 40 12.24 -22.91 -3.28
CA GLU A 40 11.02 -22.90 -4.11
C GLU A 40 10.67 -21.48 -4.62
N GLY A 41 11.19 -20.45 -3.96
CA GLY A 41 10.83 -19.06 -4.18
C GLY A 41 11.49 -18.43 -5.40
N LYS A 42 10.77 -18.38 -6.53
CA LYS A 42 11.21 -17.65 -7.74
C LYS A 42 10.57 -16.27 -7.89
N GLY A 43 11.40 -15.27 -8.15
CA GLY A 43 10.99 -13.90 -8.45
C GLY A 43 11.05 -12.95 -7.24
N ILE A 44 10.49 -11.75 -7.43
CA ILE A 44 10.47 -10.67 -6.44
C ILE A 44 9.07 -10.56 -5.82
N MET A 45 9.02 -10.25 -4.53
CA MET A 45 7.79 -9.98 -3.79
C MET A 45 7.82 -8.58 -3.20
N CYS A 46 6.63 -8.00 -3.00
CA CYS A 46 6.46 -6.74 -2.29
C CYS A 46 6.83 -6.95 -0.81
N ASN A 47 7.40 -5.92 -0.18
CA ASN A 47 7.65 -5.93 1.26
C ASN A 47 6.76 -4.89 1.97
N PRO A 48 5.52 -5.24 2.36
CA PRO A 48 4.62 -4.30 3.02
C PRO A 48 5.17 -3.78 4.36
N ALA A 49 5.93 -4.59 5.10
CA ALA A 49 6.59 -4.14 6.34
C ALA A 49 7.69 -3.11 6.06
N GLY A 50 8.50 -3.32 5.01
CA GLY A 50 9.51 -2.36 4.57
C GLY A 50 8.90 -1.06 4.04
N GLN A 51 7.71 -1.12 3.42
CA GLN A 51 6.97 0.07 3.01
C GLN A 51 6.49 0.89 4.22
N ALA A 52 6.00 0.22 5.28
CA ALA A 52 5.61 0.89 6.51
C ALA A 52 6.81 1.56 7.20
N SER A 53 7.94 0.85 7.33
CA SER A 53 9.18 1.41 7.90
C SER A 53 9.74 2.56 7.07
N TYR A 54 9.61 2.51 5.74
CA TYR A 54 9.98 3.64 4.88
C TYR A 54 9.19 4.90 5.24
N LEU A 55 7.87 4.79 5.43
CA LEU A 55 7.01 5.93 5.78
C LEU A 55 7.26 6.42 7.22
N GLU A 56 7.51 5.49 8.15
CA GLU A 56 7.93 5.81 9.52
C GLU A 56 9.21 6.65 9.55
N ASN A 57 10.22 6.29 8.75
CA ASN A 57 11.47 7.05 8.63
C ASN A 57 11.28 8.45 8.03
N HIS A 58 10.15 8.71 7.38
CA HIS A 58 9.76 10.04 6.88
C HIS A 58 8.77 10.74 7.81
N ASN A 59 8.53 10.21 9.03
CA ASN A 59 7.67 10.79 10.05
C ASN A 59 6.24 11.09 9.55
N THR A 60 5.70 10.23 8.68
CA THR A 60 4.31 10.39 8.22
C THR A 60 3.34 10.30 9.40
N GLU A 61 2.40 11.24 9.51
CA GLU A 61 1.40 11.28 10.58
C GLU A 61 0.08 10.56 10.24
N LEU A 62 -0.14 10.32 8.95
CA LEU A 62 -1.30 9.61 8.42
C LEU A 62 -0.87 8.81 7.19
N ASN A 63 -1.32 7.55 7.10
CA ASN A 63 -1.09 6.68 5.96
C ASN A 63 -2.41 6.40 5.23
N ILE A 64 -2.38 6.41 3.90
CA ILE A 64 -3.54 6.06 3.08
C ILE A 64 -3.11 4.94 2.12
N SER A 65 -3.81 3.81 2.23
CA SER A 65 -3.57 2.64 1.39
C SER A 65 -4.64 2.53 0.30
N MET A 66 -4.20 2.20 -0.92
CA MET A 66 -5.09 1.94 -2.04
C MET A 66 -4.52 0.86 -2.95
N GLY A 67 -5.36 -0.08 -3.34
CA GLY A 67 -5.04 -1.12 -4.30
C GLY A 67 -3.96 -2.10 -3.82
N LEU A 68 -3.80 -2.26 -2.50
CA LEU A 68 -3.06 -3.38 -1.92
C LEU A 68 -3.96 -4.61 -1.90
N CYS A 69 -3.40 -5.81 -2.13
CA CYS A 69 -4.19 -7.01 -1.88
C CYS A 69 -4.43 -7.17 -0.37
N VAL A 70 -5.50 -7.88 0.01
CA VAL A 70 -5.90 -8.05 1.41
C VAL A 70 -4.74 -8.44 2.34
N GLY A 71 -3.89 -9.40 1.92
CA GLY A 71 -2.76 -9.84 2.74
C GLY A 71 -1.67 -8.77 2.91
N HIS A 72 -1.38 -8.00 1.85
CA HIS A 72 -0.41 -6.91 1.96
C HIS A 72 -0.95 -5.74 2.80
N ASP A 73 -2.24 -5.45 2.68
CA ASP A 73 -2.91 -4.40 3.45
C ASP A 73 -2.88 -4.72 4.94
N MET A 74 -3.23 -5.95 5.33
CA MET A 74 -3.17 -6.40 6.73
C MET A 74 -1.76 -6.25 7.33
N VAL A 75 -0.72 -6.69 6.61
CA VAL A 75 0.66 -6.58 7.09
C VAL A 75 1.12 -5.13 7.17
N PHE A 76 0.77 -4.30 6.19
CA PHE A 76 1.10 -2.88 6.21
C PHE A 76 0.43 -2.17 7.39
N ASN A 77 -0.87 -2.41 7.62
CA ASN A 77 -1.62 -1.86 8.75
C ASN A 77 -1.03 -2.28 10.09
N GLN A 78 -0.67 -3.55 10.23
CA GLN A 78 -0.07 -4.06 11.46
C GLN A 78 1.31 -3.46 11.76
N LYS A 79 2.05 -3.06 10.72
CA LYS A 79 3.42 -2.53 10.85
C LYS A 79 3.50 -1.01 10.80
N SER A 80 2.43 -0.33 10.44
CA SER A 80 2.38 1.13 10.39
C SER A 80 2.32 1.71 11.79
N ASN A 81 3.22 2.66 12.08
CA ASN A 81 3.17 3.44 13.33
C ASN A 81 2.05 4.50 13.28
N ALA A 82 1.85 5.12 12.12
CA ALA A 82 0.77 6.07 11.89
C ALA A 82 -0.55 5.36 11.57
N PRO A 83 -1.71 5.96 11.89
CA PRO A 83 -3.01 5.42 11.49
C PRO A 83 -3.08 5.25 9.98
N VAL A 84 -3.69 4.14 9.54
CA VAL A 84 -3.88 3.86 8.12
C VAL A 84 -5.35 3.92 7.76
N SER A 85 -5.69 4.72 6.76
CA SER A 85 -6.98 4.72 6.11
C SER A 85 -6.91 3.90 4.83
N VAL A 86 -7.64 2.77 4.80
CA VAL A 86 -7.71 1.88 3.64
C VAL A 86 -8.88 2.33 2.76
N LEU A 87 -8.58 2.85 1.56
CA LEU A 87 -9.63 3.33 0.65
C LEU A 87 -10.21 2.21 -0.20
N LEU A 88 -9.36 1.31 -0.68
CA LEU A 88 -9.77 0.17 -1.49
C LEU A 88 -8.70 -0.91 -1.47
N VAL A 89 -9.09 -2.17 -1.24
CA VAL A 89 -8.20 -3.32 -1.42
C VAL A 89 -8.38 -3.93 -2.81
N LYS A 90 -7.29 -4.40 -3.42
CA LYS A 90 -7.34 -5.28 -4.60
C LYS A 90 -7.82 -6.64 -4.18
N ASP A 91 -8.85 -7.10 -4.86
CA ASP A 91 -9.32 -8.46 -4.76
C ASP A 91 -9.08 -9.20 -6.09
N ARG A 92 -8.72 -10.49 -6.01
CA ARG A 92 -8.55 -11.34 -7.20
C ARG A 92 -9.89 -11.83 -7.73
N ILE A 93 -10.90 -11.99 -6.86
CA ILE A 93 -12.24 -12.46 -7.26
C ILE A 93 -12.86 -11.44 -8.22
N THR A 94 -12.72 -10.16 -7.91
CA THR A 94 -13.22 -9.05 -8.73
C THR A 94 -12.28 -8.64 -9.89
N LYS A 95 -11.25 -9.43 -10.20
CA LYS A 95 -10.20 -9.06 -11.18
C LYS A 95 -9.58 -7.69 -10.91
N HIS A 96 -9.40 -7.35 -9.64
CA HIS A 96 -8.88 -6.06 -9.15
C HIS A 96 -9.81 -4.87 -9.40
N ASN A 97 -11.08 -5.11 -9.72
CA ASN A 97 -12.11 -4.08 -9.89
C ASN A 97 -13.13 -4.12 -8.74
N THR A 98 -12.63 -3.97 -7.51
CA THR A 98 -13.44 -4.05 -6.28
C THR A 98 -14.57 -3.01 -6.23
N ILE A 99 -14.42 -1.87 -6.92
CA ILE A 99 -15.43 -0.79 -6.94
C ILE A 99 -16.73 -1.26 -7.59
N GLU A 100 -16.69 -2.04 -8.67
CA GLU A 100 -17.89 -2.59 -9.31
C GLU A 100 -18.70 -3.46 -8.34
N SER A 101 -18.03 -4.29 -7.56
CA SER A 101 -18.70 -5.13 -6.56
C SER A 101 -19.34 -4.33 -5.44
N ILE A 102 -18.75 -3.20 -5.05
CA ILE A 102 -19.30 -2.32 -4.01
C ILE A 102 -20.55 -1.59 -4.51
N LYS A 103 -20.61 -1.18 -5.79
CA LYS A 103 -21.79 -0.49 -6.36
C LYS A 103 -23.06 -1.32 -6.20
N HIS A 104 -22.99 -2.63 -6.42
CA HIS A 104 -24.13 -3.53 -6.33
C HIS A 104 -24.60 -3.81 -4.89
N LEU A 105 -23.84 -3.44 -3.86
CA LEU A 105 -24.28 -3.58 -2.46
C LEU A 105 -25.40 -2.60 -2.10
N GLY A 106 -25.48 -1.45 -2.76
CA GLY A 106 -26.51 -0.44 -2.52
C GLY A 106 -27.86 -0.76 -3.17
N ASP A 107 -27.86 -1.62 -4.20
CA ASP A 107 -29.06 -1.97 -4.98
C ASP A 107 -29.90 -3.10 -4.34
N SER A 108 -29.45 -3.63 -3.18
CA SER A 108 -30.10 -4.74 -2.47
C SER A 108 -30.87 -4.32 -1.20
N THR A 109 -31.05 -3.00 -1.00
CA THR A 109 -31.80 -2.38 0.11
C THR A 109 -32.91 -1.49 -0.44
#